data_AF-A0A816E0K0-F1
#
_entry.id   AF-A0A816E0K0-F1
#
_cell.length_a   1.000
_cell.length_b   1.000
_cell.length_c   1.000
_cell.angle_alpha   90.00
_cell.angle_beta   90.00
_cell.angle_gamma   90.00
#
_symmetry.space_group_name_H-M   'P 1'
#
loop_
_entity.id
_entity.type
_entity.pdbx_description
1 polymer ?
#
loop_
_entity_poly.entity_id
_entity_poly.type
_entity_poly.pdbx_seq_one_letter_code
_entity_poly.pdbx_strand_id
1 'polypeptide(L)'
;MLNSEKVQLTLLSKNASCSILLTNTSDIILIKLQQVFSVDDIFRFTYQCSNFTNKIEVFWRLWPLNTTCLVSLQCSFTNILTHSTSKELFLKEQNAVSSWFDLQYETFIDQRLSKQINKSRNLVPFEIAKNRNVCSSEFQNWILDYEKWHENITFNLNNGLMTIEEQRDRIIELDVRFLIYEKPDTSGIADRIIHMISTYLVALLTKRLFIFDKNWSEFTDIMQSSLNYEQNLVIPWIQQLNSLNKNLNKTHRNYLSSNSRWFSLDRFQKDYDYDRMFPERILTFRGHTGGVIQTIRSSSSIYKKFLTVDLRMHTDNMFGCLYQSLFTYKLSELIKRVPFSSSYVQIGHSSQFILQTLLSPIFYPIGVQIRAGDATMNEKNIDQSKVNSNLDEIIGKYQNFFTCAQQIIRKNEKLFNETNRTPVIFLLADGLEIRRAALKRWQFSFECSNSSNKECRLNSTDLHILSSADPVFHVSQTTNRMLAFQLGMFDIFLYSLCEQHLISRESGFGRFSAFASLKQRNIYSLNLNENKTC
;
A
#
# COMPACT_ATOMS: atom_id res chain seq x y z
N MET A 1 -24.33 29.58 28.24
CA MET A 1 -25.33 29.53 27.15
C MET A 1 -24.58 29.39 25.85
N LEU A 2 -24.50 28.18 25.29
CA LEU A 2 -23.86 27.93 24.01
C LEU A 2 -24.88 28.22 22.92
N ASN A 3 -24.58 29.22 22.08
CA ASN A 3 -25.35 29.47 20.86
C ASN A 3 -25.32 28.20 20.00
N SER A 4 -26.49 27.64 19.74
CA SER A 4 -26.63 26.52 18.82
C SER A 4 -26.67 27.08 17.40
N GLU A 5 -25.62 26.84 16.63
CA GLU A 5 -25.61 27.13 15.21
C GLU A 5 -26.37 26.02 14.48
N LYS A 6 -27.47 26.39 13.81
CA LYS A 6 -28.21 25.50 12.91
C LYS A 6 -27.52 25.50 11.55
N VAL A 7 -26.92 24.38 11.17
CA VAL A 7 -26.56 24.12 9.78
C VAL A 7 -27.82 23.62 9.05
N GLN A 8 -28.31 24.40 8.07
CA GLN A 8 -29.45 24.01 7.24
C GLN A 8 -28.93 23.55 5.86
N LEU A 9 -29.05 22.25 5.58
CA LEU A 9 -28.77 21.66 4.27
C LEU A 9 -30.10 21.57 3.50
N THR A 10 -30.20 22.22 2.35
CA THR A 10 -31.39 22.14 1.48
C THR A 10 -31.06 21.30 0.26
N LEU A 11 -31.64 20.11 0.18
CA LEU A 11 -31.56 19.24 -1.00
C LEU A 11 -32.61 19.71 -2.01
N LEU A 12 -32.19 20.14 -3.19
CA LEU A 12 -33.08 20.40 -4.32
C LEU A 12 -32.94 19.26 -5.32
N SER A 13 -33.54 18.11 -5.01
CA SER A 13 -33.79 17.04 -5.99
C SER A 13 -35.26 16.68 -5.94
N LYS A 14 -35.87 16.48 -7.11
CA LYS A 14 -37.32 16.25 -7.23
C LYS A 14 -37.78 14.89 -6.67
N ASN A 15 -36.90 13.95 -6.32
CA ASN A 15 -37.31 12.56 -6.07
C ASN A 15 -36.49 11.75 -5.04
N ALA A 16 -35.78 12.35 -4.08
CA ALA A 16 -35.14 11.54 -3.03
C ALA A 16 -35.00 12.24 -1.68
N SER A 17 -35.37 11.52 -0.62
CA SER A 17 -34.99 11.83 0.76
C SER A 17 -33.67 11.12 1.09
N CYS A 18 -32.68 11.87 1.56
CA CYS A 18 -31.41 11.33 2.04
C CYS A 18 -31.26 11.65 3.53
N SER A 19 -31.02 10.65 4.36
CA SER A 19 -30.70 10.83 5.78
C SER A 19 -29.19 11.08 5.93
N ILE A 20 -28.84 12.30 6.34
CA ILE A 20 -27.47 12.71 6.61
C ILE A 20 -27.18 12.45 8.09
N LEU A 21 -26.20 11.61 8.39
CA LEU A 21 -25.73 11.39 9.75
C LEU A 21 -24.71 12.48 10.11
N LEU A 22 -25.16 13.51 10.83
CA LEU A 22 -24.28 14.52 11.41
C LEU A 22 -23.70 13.95 12.71
N THR A 23 -22.38 13.75 12.77
CA THR A 23 -21.69 13.47 14.03
C THR A 23 -21.18 14.80 14.57
N ASN A 24 -21.70 15.19 15.73
CA ASN A 24 -21.41 16.47 16.36
C ASN A 24 -20.07 16.36 17.11
N THR A 25 -18.97 16.58 16.39
CA THR A 25 -17.69 16.97 16.98
C THR A 25 -17.31 18.28 16.32
N SER A 26 -17.12 19.31 17.14
CA SER A 26 -16.77 20.66 16.73
C SER A 26 -15.78 20.65 15.57
N ASP A 27 -16.19 21.32 14.48
CA ASP A 27 -15.38 21.77 13.35
C ASP A 27 -15.25 20.88 12.09
N ILE A 28 -16.06 19.82 11.91
CA ILE A 28 -16.08 19.06 10.64
C ILE A 28 -17.49 18.66 10.20
N ILE A 29 -17.84 18.93 8.93
CA ILE A 29 -18.98 18.30 8.24
C ILE A 29 -18.42 17.33 7.19
N LEU A 30 -18.48 16.03 7.49
CA LEU A 30 -18.16 14.97 6.53
C LEU A 30 -19.45 14.46 5.88
N ILE A 31 -19.62 14.71 4.58
CA ILE A 31 -20.73 14.17 3.80
C ILE A 31 -20.24 12.94 3.03
N LYS A 32 -20.62 11.75 3.50
CA LYS A 32 -20.40 10.49 2.78
C LYS A 32 -21.64 10.18 1.93
N LEU A 33 -21.54 10.35 0.62
CA LEU A 33 -22.56 9.88 -0.32
C LEU A 33 -22.34 8.38 -0.55
N GLN A 34 -23.27 7.54 -0.08
CA GLN A 34 -23.16 6.08 -0.19
C GLN A 34 -23.66 5.53 -1.55
N GLN A 35 -24.30 6.35 -2.37
CA GLN A 35 -24.85 5.95 -3.67
C GLN A 35 -24.61 7.04 -4.72
N VAL A 36 -24.24 6.61 -5.92
CA VAL A 36 -24.10 7.46 -7.12
C VAL A 36 -25.51 7.73 -7.66
N PHE A 37 -25.88 9.01 -7.77
CA PHE A 37 -27.13 9.44 -8.41
C PHE A 37 -26.90 9.70 -9.91
N SER A 38 -27.99 9.71 -10.69
CA SER A 38 -27.98 9.74 -12.15
C SER A 38 -27.43 11.04 -12.75
N VAL A 39 -27.21 11.01 -14.06
CA VAL A 39 -26.28 11.81 -14.89
C VAL A 39 -26.47 13.34 -14.87
N ASP A 40 -27.51 13.92 -14.26
CA ASP A 40 -27.82 15.35 -14.42
C ASP A 40 -28.13 16.13 -13.12
N ASP A 41 -27.79 15.59 -11.94
CA ASP A 41 -28.10 16.28 -10.68
C ASP A 41 -27.04 17.33 -10.30
N ILE A 42 -27.43 18.61 -10.30
CA ILE A 42 -26.62 19.73 -9.82
C ILE A 42 -26.80 19.86 -8.31
N PHE A 43 -25.72 19.64 -7.56
CA PHE A 43 -25.72 19.83 -6.11
C PHE A 43 -25.15 21.21 -5.76
N ARG A 44 -25.88 21.98 -4.95
CA ARG A 44 -25.43 23.27 -4.42
C ARG A 44 -25.23 23.18 -2.92
N PHE A 45 -24.00 23.44 -2.48
CA PHE A 45 -23.66 23.53 -1.06
C PHE A 45 -23.23 24.97 -0.74
N THR A 46 -23.69 25.51 0.38
CA THR A 46 -23.28 26.83 0.86
C THR A 46 -22.77 26.70 2.29
N TYR A 47 -21.57 27.20 2.56
CA TYR A 47 -21.01 27.32 3.90
C TYR A 47 -20.45 28.74 4.09
N GLN A 48 -20.51 29.26 5.31
CA GLN A 48 -19.96 30.58 5.67
C GLN A 48 -18.87 30.35 6.73
N CYS A 49 -17.63 30.71 6.42
CA CYS A 49 -16.52 30.69 7.39
C CYS A 49 -16.32 32.08 8.02
N SER A 50 -16.18 32.13 9.33
CA SER A 50 -15.74 33.33 10.07
C SER A 50 -14.20 33.44 10.05
N ASN A 51 -13.71 34.68 9.94
CA ASN A 51 -12.28 35.02 9.86
C ASN A 51 -11.51 34.59 11.12
N PHE A 52 -10.43 33.83 10.94
CA PHE A 52 -9.40 33.65 11.96
C PHE A 52 -8.11 34.33 11.54
N THR A 53 -7.76 35.42 12.22
CA THR A 53 -6.42 36.00 12.25
C THR A 53 -5.67 35.40 13.43
N ASN A 54 -4.82 34.40 13.20
CA ASN A 54 -3.76 34.02 14.14
C ASN A 54 -2.53 33.52 13.37
N LYS A 55 -1.35 33.84 13.90
CA LYS A 55 -0.03 33.43 13.40
C LYS A 55 -0.03 31.93 13.05
N ILE A 56 0.32 31.62 11.81
CA ILE A 56 0.45 30.25 11.32
C ILE A 56 1.80 29.72 11.80
N GLU A 57 1.82 29.07 12.97
CA GLU A 57 2.85 28.07 13.23
C GLU A 57 2.57 26.88 12.31
N VAL A 58 3.47 26.62 11.36
CA VAL A 58 3.31 25.53 10.39
C VAL A 58 3.61 24.21 11.09
N PHE A 59 2.61 23.66 11.78
CA PHE A 59 2.57 22.23 12.06
C PHE A 59 2.32 21.50 10.75
N TRP A 60 3.02 20.37 10.51
CA TRP A 60 2.64 19.43 9.46
C TRP A 60 1.16 19.08 9.64
N ARG A 61 0.30 19.48 8.69
CA ARG A 61 -1.16 19.29 8.83
C ARG A 61 -1.46 17.79 8.99
N LEU A 62 -2.35 17.46 9.94
CA LEU A 62 -2.86 16.11 10.11
C LEU A 62 -3.64 15.70 8.85
N TRP A 63 -3.57 14.43 8.48
CA TRP A 63 -4.34 13.87 7.37
C TRP A 63 -5.63 13.21 7.91
N PRO A 64 -6.79 13.28 7.20
CA PRO A 64 -7.02 14.05 5.98
C PRO A 64 -6.98 15.55 6.25
N LEU A 65 -6.63 16.33 5.22
CA LEU A 65 -6.57 17.78 5.31
C LEU A 65 -7.88 18.31 5.91
N ASN A 66 -7.78 18.99 7.06
CA ASN A 66 -8.88 19.80 7.53
C ASN A 66 -9.07 20.91 6.48
N THR A 67 -10.24 20.94 5.83
CA THR A 67 -10.56 21.88 4.75
C THR A 67 -10.80 23.27 5.31
N THR A 68 -9.77 23.89 5.85
CA THR A 68 -9.66 25.35 5.90
C THR A 68 -8.75 25.73 4.75
N CYS A 69 -9.38 26.32 3.74
CA CYS A 69 -8.83 26.90 2.52
C CYS A 69 -7.31 27.05 2.54
N LEU A 70 -6.64 26.27 1.70
CA LEU A 70 -5.30 26.62 1.24
C LEU A 70 -5.38 28.02 0.63
N VAL A 71 -4.53 28.90 1.16
CA VAL A 71 -4.52 30.33 0.90
C VAL A 71 -4.37 30.59 -0.61
N SER A 72 -5.23 31.47 -1.13
CA SER A 72 -5.19 32.16 -2.43
C SER A 72 -5.36 31.38 -3.75
N LEU A 73 -6.25 30.40 -3.82
CA LEU A 73 -6.92 30.06 -5.08
C LEU A 73 -8.42 30.24 -4.89
N GLN A 74 -9.05 31.05 -5.75
CA GLN A 74 -10.51 31.22 -5.79
C GLN A 74 -11.17 29.84 -5.80
N CYS A 75 -11.73 29.42 -4.65
CA CYS A 75 -12.56 28.24 -4.61
C CYS A 75 -13.82 28.54 -5.43
N SER A 76 -13.96 27.89 -6.59
CA SER A 76 -15.22 27.87 -7.32
C SER A 76 -16.28 27.22 -6.42
N PHE A 77 -17.37 27.95 -6.16
CA PHE A 77 -18.49 27.49 -5.33
C PHE A 77 -19.52 26.64 -6.11
N THR A 78 -19.17 26.25 -7.33
CA THR A 78 -19.96 25.36 -8.18
C THR A 78 -19.10 24.17 -8.54
N ASN A 79 -19.36 23.03 -7.91
CA ASN A 79 -18.78 21.75 -8.30
C ASN A 79 -19.87 20.92 -8.97
N ILE A 80 -19.73 20.70 -10.27
CA ILE A 80 -20.55 19.73 -11.00
C ILE A 80 -20.04 18.34 -10.60
N LEU A 81 -20.88 17.55 -9.94
CA LEU A 81 -20.58 16.14 -9.70
C LEU A 81 -20.67 15.41 -11.04
N THR A 82 -19.52 15.19 -11.65
CA THR A 82 -19.39 14.33 -12.82
C THR A 82 -19.19 12.90 -12.37
N HIS A 83 -19.85 11.94 -13.02
CA HIS A 83 -19.55 10.53 -12.83
C HIS A 83 -18.05 10.33 -13.06
N SER A 84 -17.35 9.90 -12.02
CA SER A 84 -15.92 9.57 -12.09
C SER A 84 -15.80 8.07 -11.85
N THR A 85 -15.16 7.38 -12.78
CA THR A 85 -14.83 5.95 -12.60
C THR A 85 -13.92 5.77 -11.38
N SER A 86 -13.85 4.55 -10.85
CA SER A 86 -12.90 4.21 -9.78
C SER A 86 -11.45 4.58 -10.15
N LYS A 87 -11.06 4.45 -11.43
CA LYS A 87 -9.76 4.90 -11.98
C LYS A 87 -9.52 6.39 -11.82
N GLU A 88 -10.51 7.19 -12.20
CA GLU A 88 -10.37 8.64 -12.27
C GLU A 88 -10.30 9.24 -10.87
N LEU A 89 -11.15 8.77 -9.96
CA LEU A 89 -11.07 9.13 -8.54
C LEU A 89 -9.70 8.81 -7.96
N PHE A 90 -9.16 7.66 -8.34
CA PHE A 90 -7.86 7.21 -7.90
C PHE A 90 -6.71 8.05 -8.46
N LEU A 91 -6.71 8.37 -9.77
CA LEU A 91 -5.73 9.26 -10.37
C LEU A 91 -5.77 10.66 -9.73
N LYS A 92 -6.98 11.16 -9.41
CA LYS A 92 -7.17 12.40 -8.67
C LYS A 92 -6.56 12.30 -7.25
N GLU A 93 -6.76 11.21 -6.52
CA GLU A 93 -6.15 11.00 -5.19
C GLU A 93 -4.62 10.94 -5.28
N GLN A 94 -4.04 10.20 -6.22
CA GLN A 94 -2.58 10.17 -6.42
C GLN A 94 -2.00 11.56 -6.72
N ASN A 95 -2.65 12.31 -7.62
CA ASN A 95 -2.20 13.66 -7.96
C ASN A 95 -2.34 14.61 -6.77
N ALA A 96 -3.43 14.52 -6.01
CA ALA A 96 -3.62 15.31 -4.80
C ALA A 96 -2.56 15.00 -3.73
N VAL A 97 -2.22 13.72 -3.54
CA VAL A 97 -1.16 13.30 -2.63
C VAL A 97 0.21 13.82 -3.10
N SER A 98 0.53 13.70 -4.39
CA SER A 98 1.77 14.27 -4.96
C SER A 98 1.84 15.78 -4.76
N SER A 99 0.80 16.51 -5.13
CA SER A 99 0.72 17.97 -4.96
C SER A 99 0.78 18.39 -3.50
N TRP A 100 0.21 17.61 -2.59
CA TRP A 100 0.35 17.85 -1.16
C TRP A 100 1.81 17.69 -0.72
N PHE A 101 2.51 16.65 -1.17
CA PHE A 101 3.95 16.51 -0.92
C PHE A 101 4.73 17.69 -1.48
N ASP A 102 4.52 18.06 -2.74
CA ASP A 102 5.19 19.19 -3.38
C ASP A 102 5.01 20.46 -2.54
N LEU A 103 3.78 20.78 -2.13
CA LEU A 103 3.47 21.94 -1.30
C LEU A 103 4.16 21.91 0.08
N GLN A 104 4.16 20.75 0.76
CA GLN A 104 4.84 20.62 2.05
C GLN A 104 6.35 20.86 1.91
N TYR A 105 6.95 20.36 0.83
CA TYR A 105 8.37 20.57 0.54
C TYR A 105 8.67 22.03 0.21
N GLU A 106 7.88 22.67 -0.65
CA GLU A 106 8.05 24.08 -1.02
C GLU A 106 7.93 25.00 0.21
N THR A 107 6.88 24.81 1.01
CA THR A 107 6.66 25.61 2.23
C THR A 107 7.83 25.48 3.21
N PHE A 108 8.41 24.27 3.32
CA PHE A 108 9.56 24.03 4.20
C PHE A 108 10.86 24.63 3.66
N ILE A 109 11.10 24.53 2.35
CA ILE A 109 12.32 25.05 1.69
C ILE A 109 12.32 26.59 1.69
N ASP A 110 11.20 27.22 1.35
CA ASP A 110 11.08 28.68 1.26
C ASP A 110 11.27 29.37 2.61
N GLN A 111 10.94 28.70 3.72
CA GLN A 111 11.11 29.25 5.06
C GLN A 111 12.53 29.11 5.62
N ARG A 112 13.40 28.25 5.06
CA ARG A 112 14.69 27.94 5.71
C ARG A 112 15.93 27.96 4.80
N LEU A 113 15.88 27.59 3.51
CA LEU A 113 17.10 27.32 2.72
C LEU A 113 16.94 27.67 1.22
N SER A 114 17.09 28.95 0.88
CA SER A 114 16.74 29.47 -0.46
C SER A 114 17.76 29.28 -1.59
N LYS A 115 18.94 28.63 -1.43
CA LYS A 115 19.95 28.67 -2.52
C LYS A 115 20.78 27.42 -2.84
N GLN A 116 20.79 26.33 -2.05
CA GLN A 116 21.79 25.27 -2.29
C GLN A 116 21.34 23.81 -2.19
N ILE A 117 20.11 23.51 -1.75
CA ILE A 117 19.68 22.10 -1.68
C ILE A 117 19.11 21.68 -3.04
N ASN A 118 19.70 20.63 -3.61
CA ASN A 118 19.16 19.95 -4.77
C ASN A 118 17.70 19.54 -4.47
N LYS A 119 16.78 20.11 -5.24
CA LYS A 119 15.32 20.18 -4.99
C LYS A 119 14.57 18.84 -5.02
N SER A 120 15.24 17.69 -4.94
CA SER A 120 14.56 16.40 -5.08
C SER A 120 14.04 15.91 -3.74
N ARG A 121 12.72 16.00 -3.54
CA ARG A 121 12.03 15.31 -2.45
C ARG A 121 12.16 13.79 -2.55
N ASN A 122 11.95 13.10 -1.43
CA ASN A 122 11.81 11.66 -1.44
C ASN A 122 10.57 11.31 -2.26
N LEU A 123 10.77 10.53 -3.33
CA LEU A 123 9.66 10.06 -4.14
C LEU A 123 9.00 8.86 -3.45
N VAL A 124 7.68 8.88 -3.42
CA VAL A 124 6.93 7.73 -2.92
C VAL A 124 6.81 6.65 -4.01
N PRO A 125 6.60 5.38 -3.67
CA PRO A 125 6.74 4.28 -4.63
C PRO A 125 5.88 4.40 -5.89
N PHE A 126 4.65 4.93 -5.80
CA PHE A 126 3.80 5.12 -6.98
C PHE A 126 4.32 6.21 -7.92
N GLU A 127 5.07 7.19 -7.43
CA GLU A 127 5.70 8.22 -8.27
C GLU A 127 6.93 7.66 -8.98
N ILE A 128 7.70 6.83 -8.28
CA ILE A 128 8.81 6.08 -8.86
C ILE A 128 8.28 5.18 -9.97
N ALA A 129 7.15 4.51 -9.77
CA ALA A 129 6.52 3.66 -10.79
C ALA A 129 6.05 4.42 -12.04
N LYS A 130 5.69 5.71 -11.91
CA LYS A 130 5.36 6.57 -13.05
C LYS A 130 6.59 6.92 -13.90
N ASN A 131 7.80 6.82 -13.34
CA ASN A 131 9.03 7.09 -14.07
C ASN A 131 9.29 5.99 -15.12
N ARG A 132 9.33 6.40 -16.39
CA ARG A 132 9.56 5.53 -17.55
C ARG A 132 10.93 4.85 -17.57
N ASN A 133 11.89 5.34 -16.79
CA ASN A 133 13.19 4.69 -16.61
C ASN A 133 13.15 3.56 -15.57
N VAL A 134 12.14 3.53 -14.70
CA VAL A 134 11.96 2.48 -13.69
C VAL A 134 10.94 1.45 -14.16
N CYS A 135 9.75 1.87 -14.56
CA CYS A 135 8.78 1.02 -15.23
C CYS A 135 8.67 1.51 -16.68
N SER A 136 9.21 0.74 -17.62
CA SER A 136 9.36 1.15 -19.03
C SER A 136 8.04 1.58 -19.66
N SER A 137 8.11 2.40 -20.72
CA SER A 137 6.90 2.76 -21.49
C SER A 137 6.25 1.53 -22.12
N GLU A 138 7.04 0.57 -22.57
CA GLU A 138 6.58 -0.69 -23.13
C GLU A 138 5.81 -1.51 -22.09
N PHE A 139 6.32 -1.62 -20.87
CA PHE A 139 5.61 -2.25 -19.76
C PHE A 139 4.32 -1.51 -19.40
N GLN A 140 4.37 -0.18 -19.26
CA GLN A 140 3.19 0.62 -18.93
C GLN A 140 2.10 0.47 -20.00
N ASN A 141 2.47 0.47 -21.29
CA ASN A 141 1.53 0.25 -22.39
C ASN A 141 0.95 -1.17 -22.36
N TRP A 142 1.78 -2.20 -22.11
CA TRP A 142 1.31 -3.57 -21.98
C TRP A 142 0.27 -3.74 -20.86
N ILE A 143 0.52 -3.10 -19.70
CA ILE A 143 -0.42 -3.06 -18.58
C ILE A 143 -1.72 -2.33 -18.96
N LEU A 144 -1.63 -1.16 -19.60
CA LEU A 144 -2.79 -0.39 -20.04
C LEU A 144 -3.64 -1.14 -21.08
N ASP A 145 -2.99 -1.84 -22.02
CA ASP A 145 -3.68 -2.64 -23.03
C ASP A 145 -4.42 -3.83 -22.40
N TYR A 146 -3.79 -4.48 -21.43
CA TYR A 146 -4.45 -5.53 -20.65
C TYR A 146 -5.63 -4.99 -19.84
N GLU A 147 -5.49 -3.83 -19.19
CA GLU A 147 -6.58 -3.18 -18.44
C GLU A 147 -7.78 -2.86 -19.33
N LYS A 148 -7.55 -2.24 -20.49
CA LYS A 148 -8.61 -1.93 -21.46
C LYS A 148 -9.29 -3.20 -21.96
N TRP A 149 -8.51 -4.25 -22.24
CA TRP A 149 -9.06 -5.54 -22.64
C TRP A 149 -9.89 -6.16 -21.50
N HIS A 150 -9.39 -6.14 -20.27
CA HIS A 150 -10.07 -6.68 -19.08
C HIS A 150 -11.41 -5.96 -18.84
N GLU A 151 -11.41 -4.63 -18.89
CA GLU A 151 -12.61 -3.80 -18.76
C GLU A 151 -13.64 -4.09 -19.86
N ASN A 152 -13.20 -4.13 -21.13
CA ASN A 152 -14.07 -4.42 -22.26
C ASN A 152 -14.70 -5.82 -22.17
N ILE A 153 -13.91 -6.84 -21.81
CA ILE A 153 -14.44 -8.20 -21.60
C ILE A 153 -15.42 -8.22 -20.43
N THR A 154 -15.07 -7.61 -19.30
CA THR A 154 -15.95 -7.55 -18.12
C THR A 154 -17.28 -6.88 -18.45
N PHE A 155 -17.26 -5.75 -19.18
CA PHE A 155 -18.47 -5.05 -19.60
C PHE A 155 -19.32 -5.88 -20.56
N ASN A 156 -18.71 -6.49 -21.59
CA ASN A 156 -19.42 -7.31 -22.57
C ASN A 156 -20.09 -8.54 -21.96
N LEU A 157 -19.48 -9.12 -20.94
CA LEU A 157 -20.03 -10.29 -20.27
C LEU A 157 -21.04 -9.90 -19.18
N ASN A 158 -20.93 -8.71 -18.56
CA ASN A 158 -21.79 -8.25 -17.46
C ASN A 158 -23.05 -7.49 -17.92
N ASN A 159 -23.62 -7.85 -19.06
CA ASN A 159 -24.93 -7.34 -19.44
C ASN A 159 -25.99 -8.04 -18.57
N GLY A 160 -26.58 -7.33 -17.60
CA GLY A 160 -27.55 -7.87 -16.64
C GLY A 160 -28.83 -8.46 -17.25
N LEU A 161 -28.97 -8.41 -18.58
CA LEU A 161 -30.03 -9.03 -19.36
C LEU A 161 -29.68 -10.41 -19.93
N MET A 162 -28.41 -10.84 -19.90
CA MET A 162 -27.99 -12.14 -20.41
C MET A 162 -28.29 -13.28 -19.45
N THR A 163 -28.78 -14.39 -19.98
CA THR A 163 -28.89 -15.68 -19.28
C THR A 163 -27.51 -16.32 -19.07
N ILE A 164 -27.43 -17.31 -18.17
CA ILE A 164 -26.18 -18.05 -17.88
C ILE A 164 -25.68 -18.77 -19.14
N GLU A 165 -26.59 -19.31 -19.95
CA GLU A 165 -26.30 -19.98 -21.22
C GLU A 165 -25.72 -19.00 -22.24
N GLU A 166 -26.31 -17.83 -22.42
CA GLU A 166 -25.83 -16.79 -23.34
C GLU A 166 -24.45 -16.26 -22.93
N GLN A 167 -24.23 -16.04 -21.62
CA GLN A 167 -22.91 -15.66 -21.11
C GLN A 167 -21.85 -16.72 -21.42
N ARG A 168 -22.18 -18.00 -21.24
CA ARG A 168 -21.27 -19.11 -21.54
C ARG A 168 -20.93 -19.19 -23.03
N ASP A 169 -21.94 -19.06 -23.89
CA ASP A 169 -21.74 -19.12 -25.33
C ASP A 169 -20.90 -17.93 -25.79
N ARG A 170 -21.10 -16.74 -25.22
CA ARG A 170 -20.28 -15.55 -25.46
C ARG A 170 -18.83 -15.74 -24.99
N ILE A 171 -18.61 -16.37 -23.84
CA ILE A 171 -17.26 -16.72 -23.35
C ILE A 171 -16.53 -17.62 -24.34
N ILE A 172 -17.22 -18.60 -24.93
CA ILE A 172 -16.64 -19.53 -25.91
C ILE A 172 -16.36 -18.79 -27.22
N GLU A 173 -17.31 -18.00 -27.71
CA GLU A 173 -17.18 -17.21 -28.94
C GLU A 173 -16.00 -16.24 -28.90
N LEU A 174 -15.83 -15.54 -27.78
CA LEU A 174 -14.75 -14.57 -27.57
C LEU A 174 -13.43 -15.21 -27.11
N ASP A 175 -13.39 -16.54 -26.96
CA ASP A 175 -12.30 -17.31 -26.37
C ASP A 175 -11.77 -16.73 -25.04
N VAL A 176 -12.68 -16.29 -24.16
CA VAL A 176 -12.29 -15.72 -22.86
C VAL A 176 -11.78 -16.84 -21.95
N ARG A 177 -10.61 -16.62 -21.35
CA ARG A 177 -9.99 -17.50 -20.37
C ARG A 177 -9.84 -16.75 -19.05
N PHE A 178 -10.00 -17.44 -17.93
CA PHE A 178 -10.00 -16.90 -16.59
C PHE A 178 -8.81 -17.40 -15.79
N LEU A 179 -8.28 -16.53 -14.93
CA LEU A 179 -7.31 -16.90 -13.89
C LEU A 179 -7.81 -16.39 -12.54
N ILE A 180 -8.18 -17.32 -11.67
CA ILE A 180 -8.69 -17.05 -10.35
C ILE A 180 -7.53 -17.17 -9.36
N TYR A 181 -7.24 -16.09 -8.66
CA TYR A 181 -6.43 -16.14 -7.45
C TYR A 181 -7.31 -16.59 -6.29
N GLU A 182 -6.99 -17.74 -5.70
CA GLU A 182 -7.66 -18.25 -4.51
C GLU A 182 -6.81 -18.01 -3.26
N LYS A 183 -7.37 -17.30 -2.29
CA LYS A 183 -6.68 -16.91 -1.07
C LYS A 183 -6.30 -18.16 -0.27
N PRO A 184 -5.01 -18.42 0.02
CA PRO A 184 -4.64 -19.45 0.97
C PRO A 184 -5.07 -19.04 2.39
N ASP A 185 -5.76 -19.91 3.11
CA ASP A 185 -6.28 -19.58 4.45
C ASP A 185 -5.22 -19.48 5.54
N THR A 186 -4.07 -20.12 5.35
CA THR A 186 -3.02 -20.24 6.37
C THR A 186 -1.82 -19.31 6.16
N SER A 187 -1.78 -18.55 5.07
CA SER A 187 -0.59 -17.76 4.72
C SER A 187 -0.62 -16.34 5.27
N GLY A 188 0.56 -15.83 5.61
CA GLY A 188 0.77 -14.45 6.03
C GLY A 188 0.35 -13.45 4.94
N ILE A 189 0.19 -12.19 5.33
CA ILE A 189 -0.23 -11.13 4.39
C ILE A 189 0.75 -10.95 3.23
N ALA A 190 2.06 -10.97 3.51
CA ALA A 190 3.09 -10.82 2.51
C ALA A 190 3.07 -11.94 1.47
N ASP A 191 2.96 -13.20 1.92
CA ASP A 191 2.93 -14.36 1.03
C ASP A 191 1.69 -14.35 0.12
N ARG A 192 0.53 -13.96 0.67
CA ARG A 192 -0.71 -13.76 -0.09
C ARG A 192 -0.51 -12.74 -1.20
N ILE A 193 0.10 -11.59 -0.90
CA ILE A 193 0.33 -10.53 -1.88
C ILE A 193 1.37 -10.95 -2.92
N ILE A 194 2.49 -11.54 -2.49
CA ILE A 194 3.54 -12.04 -3.39
C ILE A 194 2.95 -13.07 -4.37
N HIS A 195 2.13 -14.00 -3.87
CA HIS A 195 1.49 -15.01 -4.70
C HIS A 195 0.51 -14.40 -5.70
N MET A 196 -0.29 -13.43 -5.25
CA MET A 196 -1.22 -12.70 -6.09
C MET A 196 -0.53 -11.91 -7.21
N ILE A 197 0.57 -11.19 -6.90
CA ILE A 197 1.38 -10.50 -7.93
C ILE A 197 1.92 -11.48 -8.96
N SER A 198 2.34 -12.66 -8.51
CA SER A 198 2.82 -13.71 -9.43
C SER A 198 1.70 -14.29 -10.28
N THR A 199 0.50 -14.46 -9.70
CA THR A 199 -0.69 -14.91 -10.42
C THR A 199 -1.12 -13.85 -11.45
N TYR A 200 -1.07 -12.57 -11.08
CA TYR A 200 -1.35 -11.46 -11.98
C TYR A 200 -0.39 -11.44 -13.18
N LEU A 201 0.91 -11.66 -12.96
CA LEU A 201 1.87 -11.81 -14.05
C LEU A 201 1.49 -12.94 -15.01
N VAL A 202 1.07 -14.10 -14.49
CA VAL A 202 0.61 -15.21 -15.34
C VAL A 202 -0.64 -14.82 -16.12
N ALA A 203 -1.57 -14.08 -15.51
CA ALA A 203 -2.76 -13.58 -16.18
C ALA A 203 -2.39 -12.67 -17.37
N LEU A 204 -1.44 -11.76 -17.16
CA LEU A 204 -0.92 -10.87 -18.20
C LEU A 204 -0.25 -11.65 -19.34
N LEU A 205 0.64 -12.57 -19.01
CA LEU A 205 1.39 -13.37 -19.99
C LEU A 205 0.52 -14.29 -20.84
N THR A 206 -0.60 -14.76 -20.29
CA THR A 206 -1.53 -15.69 -20.96
C THR A 206 -2.83 -15.00 -21.39
N LYS A 207 -2.93 -13.67 -21.26
CA LYS A 207 -4.13 -12.88 -21.55
C LYS A 207 -5.40 -13.51 -20.97
N ARG A 208 -5.36 -13.83 -19.67
CA ARG A 208 -6.50 -14.37 -18.91
C ARG A 208 -7.15 -13.27 -18.09
N LEU A 209 -8.47 -13.28 -17.99
CA LEU A 209 -9.22 -12.38 -17.14
C LEU A 209 -8.90 -12.72 -15.68
N PHE A 210 -8.14 -11.84 -15.03
CA PHE A 210 -7.72 -12.00 -13.65
C PHE A 210 -8.88 -11.69 -12.69
N ILE A 211 -9.18 -12.64 -11.80
CA ILE A 211 -10.29 -12.59 -10.84
C ILE A 211 -9.76 -12.93 -9.45
N PHE A 212 -10.24 -12.21 -8.43
CA PHE A 212 -9.93 -12.49 -7.03
C PHE A 212 -11.02 -13.34 -6.40
N ASP A 213 -10.67 -14.20 -5.46
CA ASP A 213 -11.67 -14.95 -4.68
C ASP A 213 -12.58 -14.02 -3.85
N LYS A 214 -13.88 -14.30 -3.88
CA LYS A 214 -14.94 -13.57 -3.16
C LYS A 214 -14.78 -13.67 -1.63
N ASN A 215 -14.10 -14.71 -1.16
CA ASN A 215 -13.93 -14.96 0.27
C ASN A 215 -12.83 -14.08 0.89
N TRP A 216 -12.19 -13.22 0.10
CA TRP A 216 -11.21 -12.26 0.61
C TRP A 216 -11.85 -10.91 0.89
N SER A 217 -12.74 -10.86 1.88
CA SER A 217 -13.45 -9.63 2.25
C SER A 217 -12.51 -8.49 2.63
N GLU A 218 -11.32 -8.80 3.18
CA GLU A 218 -10.32 -7.79 3.53
C GLU A 218 -9.68 -7.09 2.34
N PHE A 219 -9.72 -7.71 1.15
CA PHE A 219 -9.01 -7.24 -0.02
C PHE A 219 -9.64 -5.98 -0.62
N THR A 220 -10.96 -5.98 -0.80
CA THR A 220 -11.67 -4.88 -1.48
C THR A 220 -11.51 -3.53 -0.76
N ASP A 221 -11.38 -3.54 0.57
CA ASP A 221 -11.24 -2.34 1.39
C ASP A 221 -9.90 -1.61 1.21
N ILE A 222 -8.84 -2.32 0.82
CA ILE A 222 -7.48 -1.75 0.71
C ILE A 222 -7.06 -1.56 -0.74
N MET A 223 -7.70 -2.27 -1.66
CA MET A 223 -7.38 -2.19 -3.08
C MET A 223 -8.02 -0.98 -3.75
N GLN A 224 -7.19 -0.17 -4.40
CA GLN A 224 -7.59 0.45 -5.65
C GLN A 224 -6.60 0.02 -6.72
N SER A 225 -7.10 -0.82 -7.62
CA SER A 225 -6.31 -1.40 -8.70
C SER A 225 -6.65 -0.76 -10.04
N SER A 226 -5.65 -0.77 -10.92
CA SER A 226 -5.71 -0.27 -12.28
C SER A 226 -6.70 -0.98 -13.20
N LEU A 227 -7.17 -2.17 -12.79
CA LEU A 227 -8.16 -2.99 -13.48
C LEU A 227 -9.60 -2.47 -13.36
N ASN A 228 -9.83 -1.27 -12.81
CA ASN A 228 -11.17 -0.77 -12.48
C ASN A 228 -11.95 -1.82 -11.69
N TYR A 229 -11.35 -2.31 -10.59
CA TYR A 229 -11.99 -3.33 -9.76
C TYR A 229 -13.18 -2.73 -9.01
N GLU A 230 -14.29 -2.59 -9.72
CA GLU A 230 -15.59 -2.27 -9.15
C GLU A 230 -16.20 -3.58 -8.68
N GLN A 231 -16.30 -3.69 -7.35
CA GLN A 231 -16.82 -4.87 -6.69
C GLN A 231 -18.12 -5.39 -7.33
N ASN A 232 -18.99 -4.48 -7.76
CA ASN A 232 -20.28 -4.81 -8.36
C ASN A 232 -20.18 -5.33 -9.81
N LEU A 233 -19.09 -5.04 -10.53
CA LEU A 233 -18.85 -5.51 -11.89
C LEU A 233 -18.07 -6.84 -11.92
N VAL A 234 -17.21 -7.07 -10.91
CA VAL A 234 -16.28 -8.22 -10.91
C VAL A 234 -16.68 -9.35 -9.95
N ILE A 235 -17.38 -9.09 -8.84
CA ILE A 235 -17.79 -10.15 -7.89
C ILE A 235 -18.91 -11.08 -8.38
N PRO A 236 -19.87 -10.68 -9.24
CA PRO A 236 -20.89 -11.61 -9.76
C PRO A 236 -20.28 -12.86 -10.43
N TRP A 237 -19.08 -12.76 -11.00
CA TRP A 237 -18.40 -13.82 -11.75
C TRP A 237 -18.00 -15.03 -10.91
N ILE A 238 -17.51 -14.84 -9.67
CA ILE A 238 -16.96 -15.95 -8.86
C ILE A 238 -18.08 -16.93 -8.45
N GLN A 239 -19.30 -16.43 -8.28
CA GLN A 239 -20.46 -17.25 -8.00
C GLN A 239 -21.02 -17.91 -9.27
N GLN A 240 -20.90 -17.23 -10.42
CA GLN A 240 -21.41 -17.71 -11.70
C GLN A 240 -20.50 -18.72 -12.41
N LEU A 241 -19.17 -18.66 -12.27
CA LEU A 241 -18.27 -19.57 -12.98
C LEU A 241 -18.57 -21.05 -12.68
N ASN A 242 -18.89 -21.37 -11.42
CA ASN A 242 -19.33 -22.71 -11.04
C ASN A 242 -20.72 -23.05 -11.59
N SER A 243 -21.61 -22.06 -11.75
CA SER A 243 -22.93 -22.28 -12.34
C SER A 243 -22.94 -22.38 -13.86
N LEU A 244 -21.95 -21.82 -14.57
CA LEU A 244 -21.85 -21.90 -16.04
C LEU A 244 -21.76 -23.35 -16.53
N ASN A 245 -21.15 -24.23 -15.73
CA ASN A 245 -21.06 -25.67 -16.02
C ASN A 245 -22.17 -26.48 -15.32
N LYS A 246 -23.11 -25.85 -14.61
CA LYS A 246 -24.22 -26.55 -13.95
C LYS A 246 -25.03 -27.29 -15.02
N ASN A 247 -25.24 -28.59 -14.82
CA ASN A 247 -25.94 -29.51 -15.74
C ASN A 247 -25.18 -29.86 -17.04
N LEU A 248 -23.91 -29.49 -17.19
CA LEU A 248 -23.07 -29.94 -18.30
C LEU A 248 -22.10 -31.04 -17.86
N ASN A 249 -21.98 -32.09 -18.66
CA ASN A 249 -20.89 -33.06 -18.52
C ASN A 249 -19.59 -32.48 -19.09
N LYS A 250 -18.43 -32.96 -18.60
CA LYS A 250 -17.10 -32.54 -19.07
C LYS A 250 -16.86 -32.77 -20.56
N THR A 251 -17.58 -33.70 -21.17
CA THR A 251 -17.51 -34.00 -22.61
C THR A 251 -18.41 -33.09 -23.46
N HIS A 252 -19.28 -32.28 -22.85
CA HIS A 252 -20.18 -31.40 -23.58
C HIS A 252 -19.38 -30.28 -24.26
N ARG A 253 -19.69 -29.96 -25.53
CA ARG A 253 -18.96 -28.95 -26.31
C ARG A 253 -18.92 -27.55 -25.66
N ASN A 254 -19.95 -27.19 -24.91
CA ASN A 254 -20.02 -25.90 -24.21
C ASN A 254 -19.48 -25.96 -22.78
N TYR A 255 -18.93 -27.10 -22.33
CA TYR A 255 -18.32 -27.20 -21.01
C TYR A 255 -17.06 -26.34 -20.94
N LEU A 256 -17.01 -25.40 -20.00
CA LEU A 256 -15.83 -24.58 -19.78
C LEU A 256 -14.82 -25.39 -18.97
N SER A 257 -13.75 -25.85 -19.63
CA SER A 257 -12.70 -26.64 -18.97
C SER A 257 -12.13 -25.89 -17.76
N SER A 258 -11.98 -26.60 -16.64
CA SER A 258 -11.50 -26.00 -15.39
C SER A 258 -10.47 -26.86 -14.68
N ASN A 259 -9.52 -26.22 -14.00
CA ASN A 259 -8.51 -26.89 -13.20
C ASN A 259 -8.06 -26.03 -12.01
N SER A 260 -7.73 -26.68 -10.91
CA SER A 260 -7.15 -26.03 -9.73
C SER A 260 -5.75 -26.55 -9.49
N ARG A 261 -4.79 -25.63 -9.31
CA ARG A 261 -3.38 -25.96 -9.19
C ARG A 261 -2.78 -25.30 -7.96
N TRP A 262 -2.17 -26.13 -7.12
CA TRP A 262 -1.28 -25.66 -6.06
C TRP A 262 0.09 -25.31 -6.64
N PHE A 263 0.53 -24.07 -6.47
CA PHE A 263 1.82 -23.57 -6.90
C PHE A 263 2.80 -23.53 -5.71
N SER A 264 3.85 -24.35 -5.81
CA SER A 264 5.00 -24.39 -4.91
C SER A 264 6.27 -23.87 -5.60
N LEU A 265 7.33 -23.63 -4.83
CA LEU A 265 8.64 -23.22 -5.34
C LEU A 265 9.21 -24.19 -6.39
N ASP A 266 9.03 -25.50 -6.19
CA ASP A 266 9.51 -26.54 -7.13
C ASP A 266 8.87 -26.42 -8.51
N ARG A 267 7.67 -25.85 -8.57
CA ARG A 267 7.06 -25.51 -9.85
C ARG A 267 7.90 -24.43 -10.53
N PHE A 268 8.16 -23.29 -9.90
CA PHE A 268 8.84 -22.16 -10.57
C PHE A 268 10.25 -22.48 -11.11
N GLN A 269 10.87 -23.59 -10.72
CA GLN A 269 12.17 -24.04 -11.22
C GLN A 269 12.15 -24.67 -12.62
N LYS A 270 10.98 -25.03 -13.17
CA LYS A 270 10.83 -25.65 -14.50
C LYS A 270 10.46 -24.61 -15.57
N ASP A 271 10.73 -24.92 -16.83
CA ASP A 271 10.33 -24.05 -17.95
C ASP A 271 8.83 -24.02 -18.11
N TYR A 272 8.30 -22.79 -18.15
CA TYR A 272 6.89 -22.56 -18.34
C TYR A 272 6.63 -22.04 -19.73
N ASP A 273 5.81 -22.79 -20.45
CA ASP A 273 4.82 -22.26 -21.37
C ASP A 273 3.48 -22.31 -20.63
N TYR A 274 3.12 -21.24 -19.92
CA TYR A 274 1.90 -21.17 -19.12
C TYR A 274 0.65 -21.41 -19.98
N ASP A 275 0.67 -20.97 -21.24
CA ASP A 275 -0.45 -21.16 -22.16
C ASP A 275 -0.62 -22.63 -22.56
N ARG A 276 0.49 -23.31 -22.90
CA ARG A 276 0.45 -24.73 -23.26
C ARG A 276 0.21 -25.64 -22.06
N MET A 277 0.77 -25.32 -20.90
CA MET A 277 0.67 -26.16 -19.70
C MET A 277 -0.68 -26.03 -19.00
N PHE A 278 -1.34 -24.89 -19.16
CA PHE A 278 -2.65 -24.62 -18.60
C PHE A 278 -3.62 -24.23 -19.72
N PRO A 279 -4.04 -25.20 -20.56
CA PRO A 279 -4.98 -24.91 -21.64
C PRO A 279 -6.41 -24.67 -21.13
N GLU A 280 -6.68 -24.89 -19.84
CA GLU A 280 -8.03 -24.82 -19.30
C GLU A 280 -8.60 -23.40 -19.35
N ARG A 281 -9.89 -23.28 -19.66
CA ARG A 281 -10.53 -21.98 -19.75
C ARG A 281 -10.66 -21.31 -18.40
N ILE A 282 -10.89 -22.06 -17.33
CA ILE A 282 -10.95 -21.57 -15.95
C ILE A 282 -9.80 -22.18 -15.16
N LEU A 283 -8.82 -21.35 -14.79
CA LEU A 283 -7.67 -21.79 -14.03
C LEU A 283 -7.71 -21.18 -12.63
N THR A 284 -7.63 -22.01 -11.59
CA THR A 284 -7.58 -21.55 -10.20
C THR A 284 -6.19 -21.79 -9.62
N PHE A 285 -5.54 -20.73 -9.17
CA PHE A 285 -4.23 -20.79 -8.53
C PHE A 285 -4.35 -20.67 -7.02
N ARG A 286 -3.71 -21.62 -6.33
CA ARG A 286 -3.56 -21.65 -4.88
C ARG A 286 -2.07 -21.72 -4.55
N GLY A 287 -1.62 -20.94 -3.56
CA GLY A 287 -0.22 -21.00 -3.17
C GLY A 287 0.18 -19.83 -2.26
N HIS A 288 1.42 -19.88 -1.80
CA HIS A 288 2.03 -18.90 -0.90
C HIS A 288 3.42 -18.47 -1.39
N THR A 289 3.73 -18.75 -2.65
CA THR A 289 5.05 -18.52 -3.25
C THR A 289 4.96 -17.58 -4.44
N GLY A 290 6.03 -16.80 -4.63
CA GLY A 290 6.15 -15.85 -5.73
C GLY A 290 7.09 -16.32 -6.83
N GLY A 291 6.67 -16.17 -8.08
CA GLY A 291 7.40 -16.61 -9.27
C GLY A 291 8.01 -15.51 -10.13
N VAL A 292 7.67 -14.24 -9.91
CA VAL A 292 8.04 -13.12 -10.80
C VAL A 292 9.54 -13.09 -11.14
N ILE A 293 10.39 -13.10 -10.11
CA ILE A 293 11.85 -13.01 -10.29
C ILE A 293 12.39 -14.25 -11.00
N GLN A 294 11.84 -15.42 -10.69
CA GLN A 294 12.26 -16.67 -11.31
C GLN A 294 11.90 -16.70 -12.80
N THR A 295 10.73 -16.21 -13.20
CA THR A 295 10.31 -16.10 -14.61
C THR A 295 11.28 -15.23 -15.41
N ILE A 296 11.79 -14.15 -14.84
CA ILE A 296 12.76 -13.26 -15.50
C ILE A 296 14.19 -13.86 -15.51
N ARG A 297 14.62 -14.49 -14.42
CA ARG A 297 16.00 -14.99 -14.27
C ARG A 297 16.24 -16.27 -15.03
N SER A 298 15.27 -17.18 -15.04
CA SER A 298 15.42 -18.52 -15.62
C SER A 298 15.89 -18.41 -17.08
N SER A 299 17.04 -19.01 -17.39
CA SER A 299 17.61 -19.02 -18.74
C SER A 299 16.72 -19.71 -19.77
N SER A 300 15.80 -20.52 -19.28
CA SER A 300 15.02 -21.45 -20.06
C SER A 300 13.51 -21.06 -20.09
N SER A 301 13.13 -20.01 -19.35
CA SER A 301 11.80 -19.41 -19.48
C SER A 301 11.61 -18.79 -20.87
N ILE A 302 10.57 -19.23 -21.59
CA ILE A 302 10.22 -18.68 -22.90
C ILE A 302 9.78 -17.21 -22.83
N TYR A 303 9.32 -16.76 -21.66
CA TYR A 303 8.87 -15.38 -21.42
C TYR A 303 10.02 -14.42 -21.12
N LYS A 304 11.23 -14.93 -20.83
CA LYS A 304 12.37 -14.09 -20.44
C LYS A 304 12.68 -13.02 -21.47
N LYS A 305 12.74 -13.38 -22.76
CA LYS A 305 13.04 -12.41 -23.83
C LYS A 305 11.98 -11.31 -23.88
N PHE A 306 10.69 -11.68 -23.89
CA PHE A 306 9.60 -10.72 -23.88
C PHE A 306 9.68 -9.77 -22.68
N LEU A 307 9.86 -10.31 -21.47
CA LEU A 307 9.94 -9.50 -20.25
C LEU A 307 11.18 -8.58 -20.22
N THR A 308 12.35 -9.08 -20.63
CA THR A 308 13.62 -8.35 -20.45
C THR A 308 14.03 -7.47 -21.63
N VAL A 309 13.67 -7.86 -22.85
CA VAL A 309 14.05 -7.15 -24.08
C VAL A 309 12.90 -6.29 -24.56
N ASP A 310 11.72 -6.88 -24.74
CA ASP A 310 10.59 -6.18 -25.36
C ASP A 310 9.95 -5.21 -24.35
N LEU A 311 9.73 -5.67 -23.12
CA LEU A 311 9.23 -4.82 -22.04
C LEU A 311 10.34 -4.10 -21.27
N ARG A 312 11.62 -4.38 -21.54
CA ARG A 312 12.77 -3.75 -20.86
C ARG A 312 12.69 -3.81 -19.32
N MET A 313 12.16 -4.91 -18.80
CA MET A 313 12.05 -5.13 -17.37
C MET A 313 13.26 -5.87 -16.84
N HIS A 314 13.54 -5.64 -15.57
CA HIS A 314 14.67 -6.21 -14.86
C HIS A 314 14.18 -6.88 -13.58
N THR A 315 15.03 -7.73 -13.00
CA THR A 315 14.72 -8.37 -11.72
C THR A 315 14.56 -7.35 -10.60
N ASP A 316 15.20 -6.19 -10.74
CA ASP A 316 15.22 -5.13 -9.73
C ASP A 316 14.07 -4.12 -9.86
N ASN A 317 13.14 -4.29 -10.81
CA ASN A 317 11.98 -3.39 -10.93
C ASN A 317 10.67 -4.13 -11.19
N MET A 318 10.67 -5.31 -11.84
CA MET A 318 9.44 -5.97 -12.29
C MET A 318 8.44 -6.20 -11.17
N PHE A 319 8.89 -6.74 -10.03
CA PHE A 319 7.99 -7.01 -8.92
C PHE A 319 7.32 -5.72 -8.42
N GLY A 320 8.10 -4.67 -8.21
CA GLY A 320 7.58 -3.38 -7.76
C GLY A 320 6.67 -2.73 -8.80
N CYS A 321 6.99 -2.81 -10.09
CA CYS A 321 6.16 -2.26 -11.16
C CYS A 321 4.82 -3.00 -11.29
N LEU A 322 4.82 -4.33 -11.23
CA LEU A 322 3.59 -5.14 -11.16
C LEU A 322 2.79 -4.86 -9.90
N TYR A 323 3.49 -4.68 -8.78
CA TYR A 323 2.86 -4.33 -7.52
C TYR A 323 2.18 -2.97 -7.59
N GLN A 324 2.86 -1.93 -8.07
CA GLN A 324 2.28 -0.58 -8.18
C GLN A 324 1.22 -0.48 -9.29
N SER A 325 1.27 -1.35 -10.31
CA SER A 325 0.19 -1.43 -11.28
C SER A 325 -1.07 -2.05 -10.67
N LEU A 326 -0.93 -3.09 -9.84
CA LEU A 326 -2.09 -3.76 -9.25
C LEU A 326 -2.57 -3.12 -7.94
N PHE A 327 -1.66 -2.62 -7.11
CA PHE A 327 -1.93 -2.05 -5.80
C PHE A 327 -1.60 -0.57 -5.81
N THR A 328 -2.53 0.23 -5.33
CA THR A 328 -2.17 1.48 -4.67
C THR A 328 -3.14 1.74 -3.54
N TYR A 329 -2.58 2.20 -2.44
CA TYR A 329 -3.33 2.44 -1.22
C TYR A 329 -4.05 3.78 -1.26
N LYS A 330 -5.32 3.78 -0.85
CA LYS A 330 -6.01 5.01 -0.44
C LYS A 330 -5.44 5.46 0.89
N LEU A 331 -4.56 6.44 0.86
CA LEU A 331 -3.92 6.95 2.07
C LEU A 331 -4.97 7.44 3.09
N SER A 332 -6.08 8.00 2.58
CA SER A 332 -7.26 8.36 3.35
C SER A 332 -7.89 7.19 4.11
N GLU A 333 -7.98 6.00 3.52
CA GLU A 333 -8.55 4.83 4.19
C GLU A 333 -7.57 4.17 5.16
N LEU A 334 -6.27 4.18 4.83
CA LEU A 334 -5.24 3.66 5.74
C LEU A 334 -5.12 4.52 7.01
N ILE A 335 -5.25 5.84 6.90
CA ILE A 335 -5.08 6.75 8.04
C ILE A 335 -6.33 6.82 8.92
N LYS A 336 -7.54 6.80 8.36
CA LYS A 336 -8.80 6.84 9.13
C LYS A 336 -8.93 5.72 10.17
N ARG A 337 -8.23 4.60 9.95
CA ARG A 337 -8.35 3.39 10.78
C ARG A 337 -7.30 3.30 11.88
N VAL A 338 -6.40 4.28 11.99
CA VAL A 338 -5.47 4.41 13.12
C VAL A 338 -5.94 5.58 14.02
N PRO A 339 -6.52 5.32 15.20
CA PRO A 339 -6.84 6.35 16.17
C PRO A 339 -5.68 7.33 16.42
N PHE A 340 -5.99 8.64 16.36
CA PHE A 340 -5.03 9.73 16.59
C PHE A 340 -4.53 9.83 18.04
N SER A 341 -5.27 9.25 18.98
CA SER A 341 -4.95 9.29 20.40
C SER A 341 -5.32 7.97 21.06
N SER A 342 -4.33 7.15 21.37
CA SER A 342 -4.47 6.13 22.41
C SER A 342 -4.09 6.77 23.74
N SER A 343 -5.02 6.80 24.70
CA SER A 343 -4.74 7.23 26.09
C SER A 343 -3.71 6.36 26.82
N TYR A 344 -3.24 5.27 26.20
CA TYR A 344 -2.38 4.24 26.78
C TYR A 344 -0.87 4.40 26.49
N VAL A 345 -0.44 5.38 25.69
CA VAL A 345 0.94 5.38 25.17
C VAL A 345 1.82 6.41 25.89
N GLN A 346 2.69 5.91 26.77
CA GLN A 346 3.85 6.64 27.29
C GLN A 346 5.11 6.46 26.43
N ILE A 347 5.18 5.43 25.56
CA ILE A 347 6.37 5.08 24.77
C ILE A 347 5.99 4.73 23.33
N GLY A 348 6.61 5.40 22.36
CA GLY A 348 6.42 5.17 20.92
C GLY A 348 5.76 6.35 20.22
N HIS A 349 5.57 6.19 18.91
CA HIS A 349 5.08 7.24 18.03
C HIS A 349 3.74 6.88 17.40
N SER A 350 2.91 7.90 17.15
CA SER A 350 1.66 7.71 16.40
C SER A 350 1.96 7.42 14.92
N SER A 351 1.06 6.70 14.25
CA SER A 351 1.17 6.43 12.81
C SER A 351 1.29 7.71 11.98
N GLN A 352 0.58 8.76 12.38
CA GLN A 352 0.64 10.06 11.71
C GLN A 352 2.02 10.70 11.85
N PHE A 353 2.62 10.67 13.05
CA PHE A 353 3.95 11.21 13.27
C PHE A 353 5.00 10.42 12.47
N ILE A 354 4.91 9.09 12.46
CA ILE A 354 5.80 8.24 11.67
C ILE A 354 5.68 8.62 10.20
N LEU A 355 4.46 8.66 9.65
CA LEU A 355 4.20 9.02 8.26
C LEU A 355 4.80 10.38 7.91
N GLN A 356 4.56 11.41 8.73
CA GLN A 356 5.10 12.76 8.53
C GLN A 356 6.63 12.77 8.55
N THR A 357 7.24 12.01 9.46
CA THR A 357 8.70 11.93 9.58
C THR A 357 9.32 11.24 8.36
N LEU A 358 8.72 10.14 7.87
CA LEU A 358 9.24 9.42 6.69
C LEU A 358 9.13 10.23 5.39
N LEU A 359 8.17 11.15 5.32
CA LEU A 359 7.92 11.98 4.14
C LEU A 359 8.66 13.32 4.20
N SER A 360 9.20 13.70 5.35
CA SER A 360 9.86 14.99 5.53
C SER A 360 11.16 15.11 4.73
N PRO A 361 11.44 16.28 4.11
CA PRO A 361 12.72 16.57 3.44
C PRO A 361 13.92 16.49 4.36
N ILE A 362 13.70 16.70 5.66
CA ILE A 362 14.75 16.79 6.68
C ILE A 362 15.34 15.41 6.95
N PHE A 363 14.53 14.38 6.83
CA PHE A 363 14.91 13.05 7.28
C PHE A 363 15.31 12.16 6.12
N TYR A 364 16.31 11.32 6.38
CA TYR A 364 16.69 10.22 5.50
C TYR A 364 16.28 8.89 6.14
N PRO A 365 15.10 8.35 5.79
CA PRO A 365 14.56 7.18 6.46
C PRO A 365 15.28 5.88 6.04
N ILE A 366 15.78 5.15 7.03
CA ILE A 366 16.34 3.80 6.91
C ILE A 366 15.34 2.83 7.56
N GLY A 367 14.74 1.95 6.78
CA GLY A 367 13.80 0.96 7.28
C GLY A 367 14.54 -0.25 7.85
N VAL A 368 14.34 -0.60 9.12
CA VAL A 368 14.87 -1.82 9.74
C VAL A 368 13.72 -2.75 10.07
N GLN A 369 13.64 -3.89 9.38
CA GLN A 369 12.63 -4.91 9.59
C GLN A 369 13.23 -6.14 10.26
N ILE A 370 12.77 -6.45 11.48
CA ILE A 370 13.19 -7.60 12.28
C ILE A 370 12.05 -8.61 12.37
N ARG A 371 12.30 -9.84 11.95
CA ARG A 371 11.37 -10.98 12.03
C ARG A 371 11.93 -12.00 13.03
N ALA A 372 11.52 -11.92 14.29
CA ALA A 372 11.93 -12.85 15.35
C ALA A 372 11.20 -14.21 15.32
N GLY A 373 10.05 -14.31 14.63
CA GLY A 373 9.33 -15.55 14.39
C GLY A 373 7.88 -15.53 14.88
N ASP A 374 7.14 -16.62 14.68
CA ASP A 374 5.73 -16.70 15.10
C ASP A 374 5.55 -16.79 16.63
N ALA A 375 6.54 -17.33 17.34
CA ALA A 375 6.49 -17.47 18.79
C ALA A 375 6.41 -16.10 19.48
N THR A 376 7.20 -15.12 19.03
CA THR A 376 7.21 -13.76 19.59
C THR A 376 5.95 -12.96 19.24
N MET A 377 5.32 -13.25 18.09
CA MET A 377 4.03 -12.63 17.74
C MET A 377 2.92 -13.03 18.72
N ASN A 378 2.91 -14.28 19.20
CA ASN A 378 1.82 -14.83 20.00
C ASN A 378 1.85 -14.42 21.49
N GLU A 379 2.85 -13.66 21.94
CA GLU A 379 2.91 -13.16 23.32
C GLU A 379 1.90 -12.02 23.54
N LYS A 380 0.71 -12.38 24.06
CA LYS A 380 -0.41 -11.44 24.25
C LYS A 380 -0.25 -10.47 25.42
N ASN A 381 0.70 -10.72 26.34
CA ASN A 381 0.89 -9.92 27.55
C ASN A 381 2.37 -9.57 27.74
N ILE A 382 2.83 -8.55 27.04
CA ILE A 382 4.18 -8.01 27.26
C ILE A 382 4.12 -7.04 28.44
N ASP A 383 4.54 -7.55 29.60
CA ASP A 383 4.70 -6.76 30.81
C ASP A 383 5.85 -5.75 30.64
N GLN A 384 5.52 -4.46 30.81
CA GLN A 384 6.46 -3.36 30.72
C GLN A 384 7.65 -3.51 31.68
N SER A 385 7.41 -4.14 32.85
CA SER A 385 8.43 -4.39 33.86
C SER A 385 9.48 -5.40 33.37
N LYS A 386 9.07 -6.43 32.62
CA LYS A 386 9.97 -7.40 31.99
C LYS A 386 10.83 -6.80 30.89
N VAL A 387 10.27 -5.85 30.12
CA VAL A 387 11.06 -5.12 29.12
C VAL A 387 12.11 -4.24 29.79
N ASN A 388 11.82 -3.68 30.96
CA ASN A 388 12.81 -2.90 31.73
C ASN A 388 13.92 -3.78 32.30
N SER A 389 13.58 -4.93 32.87
CA SER A 389 14.58 -5.81 33.48
C SER A 389 15.48 -6.49 32.45
N ASN A 390 14.99 -6.69 31.22
CA ASN A 390 15.69 -7.46 30.18
C ASN A 390 16.10 -6.62 28.95
N LEU A 391 16.18 -5.29 29.10
CA LEU A 391 16.44 -4.39 27.97
C LEU A 391 17.73 -4.73 27.22
N ASP A 392 18.84 -4.90 27.95
CA ASP A 392 20.15 -5.20 27.36
C ASP A 392 20.20 -6.59 26.72
N GLU A 393 19.45 -7.56 27.27
CA GLU A 393 19.33 -8.90 26.69
C GLU A 393 18.58 -8.86 25.36
N ILE A 394 17.43 -8.18 25.32
CA ILE A 394 16.61 -8.03 24.10
C ILE A 394 17.42 -7.31 23.02
N ILE A 395 18.06 -6.18 23.34
CA ILE A 395 18.87 -5.42 22.39
C ILE A 395 20.09 -6.22 21.95
N GLY A 396 20.78 -6.88 22.88
CA GLY A 396 21.93 -7.73 22.61
C GLY A 396 21.62 -8.84 21.61
N LYS A 397 20.45 -9.48 21.71
CA LYS A 397 19.99 -10.52 20.77
C LYS A 397 19.86 -10.02 19.33
N TYR A 398 19.48 -8.77 19.12
CA TYR A 398 19.27 -8.18 17.79
C TYR A 398 20.34 -7.12 17.43
N GLN A 399 21.47 -7.12 18.14
CA GLN A 399 22.51 -6.10 18.03
C GLN A 399 23.10 -5.99 16.62
N ASN A 400 23.13 -7.08 15.86
CA ASN A 400 23.60 -7.09 14.47
C ASN A 400 22.77 -6.15 13.57
N PHE A 401 21.45 -6.07 13.75
CA PHE A 401 20.59 -5.14 13.00
C PHE A 401 20.92 -3.69 13.32
N PHE A 402 21.02 -3.34 14.61
CA PHE A 402 21.33 -1.97 15.03
C PHE A 402 22.75 -1.55 14.64
N THR A 403 23.72 -2.46 14.72
CA THR A 403 25.10 -2.22 14.28
C THR A 403 25.17 -2.00 12.77
N CYS A 404 24.45 -2.80 11.97
CA CYS A 404 24.38 -2.61 10.53
C CYS A 404 23.70 -1.29 10.16
N ALA A 405 22.64 -0.89 10.86
CA ALA A 405 22.03 0.42 10.66
C ALA A 405 23.01 1.57 10.98
N GLN A 406 23.82 1.47 12.03
CA GLN A 406 24.88 2.44 12.33
C GLN A 406 25.97 2.47 11.24
N GLN A 407 26.39 1.30 10.74
CA GLN A 407 27.37 1.22 9.65
C GLN A 407 26.84 1.85 8.35
N ILE A 408 25.57 1.63 8.04
CA ILE A 408 24.88 2.29 6.92
C ILE A 408 24.89 3.81 7.11
N ILE A 409 24.60 4.30 8.32
CA ILE A 409 24.64 5.73 8.63
C ILE A 409 26.04 6.30 8.40
N ARG A 410 27.07 5.66 8.97
CA ARG A 410 28.48 6.08 8.83
C ARG A 410 28.95 6.08 7.38
N LYS A 411 28.60 5.03 6.61
CA LYS A 411 28.95 4.92 5.18
C LYS A 411 28.35 6.05 4.35
N ASN A 412 27.19 6.57 4.74
CA ASN A 412 26.46 7.63 4.03
C ASN A 412 26.62 9.01 4.70
N GLU A 413 27.54 9.18 5.65
CA GLU A 413 27.74 10.45 6.37
C GLU A 413 27.99 11.64 5.43
N LYS A 414 28.81 11.44 4.38
CA LYS A 414 29.05 12.45 3.35
C LYS A 414 27.76 12.89 2.66
N LEU A 415 26.91 11.94 2.26
CA LEU A 415 25.61 12.22 1.63
C LEU A 415 24.73 13.04 2.58
N PHE A 416 24.66 12.68 3.86
CA PHE A 416 23.85 13.38 4.85
C PHE A 416 24.33 14.80 5.12
N ASN A 417 25.64 15.00 5.18
CA ASN A 417 26.25 16.32 5.33
C ASN A 417 26.01 17.21 4.10
N GLU A 418 26.15 16.66 2.89
CA GLU A 418 25.93 17.40 1.63
C GLU A 418 24.45 17.73 1.39
N THR A 419 23.54 16.84 1.77
CA THR A 419 22.09 17.03 1.62
C THR A 419 21.43 17.71 2.83
N ASN A 420 22.18 17.91 3.91
CA ASN A 420 21.71 18.39 5.21
C ASN A 420 20.48 17.61 5.72
N ARG A 421 20.49 16.29 5.55
CA ARG A 421 19.45 15.38 6.02
C ARG A 421 19.90 14.60 7.25
N THR A 422 19.00 14.39 8.19
CA THR A 422 19.24 13.59 9.40
C THR A 422 18.75 12.16 9.16
N PRO A 423 19.59 11.13 9.31
CA PRO A 423 19.14 9.76 9.16
C PRO A 423 18.26 9.34 10.35
N VAL A 424 17.16 8.66 10.05
CA VAL A 424 16.20 8.14 11.04
C VAL A 424 15.92 6.67 10.73
N ILE A 425 15.77 5.85 11.77
CA ILE A 425 15.47 4.43 11.64
C ILE A 425 13.98 4.21 11.84
N PHE A 426 13.29 3.74 10.81
CA PHE A 426 11.95 3.19 10.97
C PHE A 426 12.06 1.72 11.35
N LEU A 427 11.82 1.40 12.62
CA LEU A 427 11.89 0.05 13.13
C LEU A 427 10.53 -0.64 13.01
N LEU A 428 10.54 -1.76 12.30
CA LEU A 428 9.41 -2.66 12.15
C LEU A 428 9.80 -4.05 12.67
N ALA A 429 9.37 -4.40 13.87
CA ALA A 429 9.59 -5.73 14.45
C ALA A 429 8.27 -6.47 14.69
N ASP A 430 8.28 -7.79 14.63
CA ASP A 430 7.13 -8.62 14.99
C ASP A 430 6.95 -8.81 16.50
N GLY A 431 8.03 -8.67 17.28
CA GLY A 431 7.98 -8.57 18.74
C GLY A 431 7.78 -7.12 19.18
N LEU A 432 6.72 -6.84 19.94
CA LEU A 432 6.45 -5.50 20.48
C LEU A 432 7.49 -5.11 21.56
N GLU A 433 8.01 -6.10 22.28
CA GLU A 433 9.12 -5.97 23.24
C GLU A 433 10.39 -5.44 22.57
N ILE A 434 10.68 -5.86 21.33
CA ILE A 434 11.82 -5.38 20.54
C ILE A 434 11.64 -3.90 20.24
N ARG A 435 10.45 -3.50 19.76
CA ARG A 435 10.13 -2.09 19.46
C ARG A 435 10.26 -1.22 20.72
N ARG A 436 9.72 -1.68 21.85
CA ARG A 436 9.75 -0.96 23.14
C ARG A 436 11.17 -0.84 23.69
N ALA A 437 11.97 -1.91 23.66
CA ALA A 437 13.36 -1.86 24.12
C ALA A 437 14.19 -0.88 23.28
N ALA A 438 14.01 -0.89 21.96
CA ALA A 438 14.73 -0.01 21.05
C ALA A 438 14.35 1.47 21.27
N LEU A 439 13.04 1.77 21.42
CA LEU A 439 12.56 3.12 21.72
C LEU A 439 13.04 3.65 23.07
N LYS A 440 13.20 2.79 24.08
CA LYS A 440 13.78 3.18 25.38
C LYS A 440 15.27 3.49 25.29
N ARG A 441 16.01 2.73 24.48
CA ARG A 441 17.47 2.90 24.31
C ARG A 441 17.83 4.11 23.45
N TRP A 442 17.04 4.36 22.40
CA TRP A 442 17.33 5.29 21.31
C TRP A 442 16.10 6.13 20.95
N GLN A 443 15.58 6.85 21.95
CA GLN A 443 14.37 7.64 21.81
C GLN A 443 14.58 8.78 20.80
N PHE A 444 13.70 8.87 19.82
CA PHE A 444 13.59 10.04 18.95
C PHE A 444 12.67 11.08 19.60
N SER A 445 13.17 12.28 19.87
CA SER A 445 12.36 13.33 20.50
C SER A 445 11.55 14.10 19.46
N PHE A 446 10.31 14.48 19.80
CA PHE A 446 9.48 15.32 18.94
C PHE A 446 10.10 16.71 18.73
N GLU A 447 10.84 17.20 19.72
CA GLU A 447 11.59 18.46 19.66
C GLU A 447 12.61 18.46 18.50
N CYS A 448 13.17 17.28 18.17
CA CYS A 448 14.04 17.15 17.00
C CYS A 448 13.36 17.37 15.65
N SER A 449 12.04 17.17 15.58
CA SER A 449 11.28 17.43 14.35
C SER A 449 10.97 18.92 14.13
N ASN A 450 10.99 19.73 15.21
CA ASN A 450 10.59 21.14 15.18
C ASN A 450 11.77 22.12 15.33
N SER A 451 12.87 21.68 15.95
CA SER A 451 14.07 22.47 16.19
C SER A 451 14.74 22.93 14.88
N SER A 452 15.05 24.23 14.79
CA SER A 452 15.91 24.82 13.74
C SER A 452 17.40 24.68 14.07
N ASN A 453 17.73 24.25 15.29
CA ASN A 453 19.10 24.08 15.73
C ASN A 453 19.66 22.72 15.30
N LYS A 454 20.96 22.70 15.00
CA LYS A 454 21.77 21.51 14.71
C LYS A 454 21.84 20.51 15.90
N GLU A 455 21.03 20.68 16.95
CA GLU A 455 21.01 19.87 18.16
C GLU A 455 20.63 18.40 17.89
N CYS A 456 19.95 18.12 16.78
CA CYS A 456 19.64 16.75 16.35
C CYS A 456 20.66 16.18 15.37
N ARG A 457 21.84 16.82 15.25
CA ARG A 457 22.98 16.17 14.62
C ARG A 457 23.49 15.11 15.58
N LEU A 458 23.25 13.86 15.18
CA LEU A 458 23.75 12.65 15.80
C LEU A 458 25.15 12.84 16.38
N ASN A 459 25.30 12.58 17.68
CA ASN A 459 26.55 12.00 18.13
C ASN A 459 26.71 10.66 17.39
N SER A 460 27.90 10.37 16.89
CA SER A 460 28.21 9.21 16.01
C SER A 460 27.86 7.80 16.56
N THR A 461 27.29 7.74 17.77
CA THR A 461 26.91 6.55 18.52
C THR A 461 25.40 6.35 18.66
N ASP A 462 24.59 7.40 18.48
CA ASP A 462 23.16 7.33 18.80
C ASP A 462 22.33 6.96 17.56
N LEU A 463 21.24 6.25 17.76
CA LEU A 463 20.25 5.97 16.72
C LEU A 463 19.00 6.81 16.98
N HIS A 464 18.31 7.20 15.92
CA HIS A 464 17.02 7.89 16.01
C HIS A 464 15.92 6.93 15.59
N ILE A 465 15.28 6.25 16.55
CA ILE A 465 14.29 5.20 16.25
C ILE A 465 12.87 5.74 16.23
N LEU A 466 12.20 5.50 15.11
CA LEU A 466 10.78 5.69 14.85
C LEU A 466 10.10 4.33 14.84
N SER A 467 9.09 4.14 15.68
CA SER A 467 8.31 2.92 15.74
C SER A 467 7.00 3.17 16.46
N SER A 468 5.95 2.45 16.05
CA SER A 468 4.76 2.28 16.89
C SER A 468 5.04 1.21 17.94
N ALA A 469 4.71 1.49 19.20
CA ALA A 469 4.82 0.55 20.32
C ALA A 469 3.49 0.38 21.09
N ASP A 470 2.40 0.81 20.45
CA ASP A 470 1.05 0.59 20.94
C ASP A 470 0.58 -0.84 20.59
N PRO A 471 0.22 -1.67 21.59
CA PRO A 471 -0.39 -2.96 21.34
C PRO A 471 -1.63 -2.88 20.45
N VAL A 472 -2.44 -1.82 20.55
CA VAL A 472 -3.66 -1.64 19.74
C VAL A 472 -3.35 -1.59 18.25
N PHE A 473 -2.16 -1.07 17.90
CA PHE A 473 -1.69 -0.95 16.52
C PHE A 473 -0.72 -2.06 16.13
N HIS A 474 -0.69 -3.16 16.88
CA HIS A 474 0.19 -4.29 16.58
C HIS A 474 -0.62 -5.46 16.00
N VAL A 475 -0.22 -5.93 14.80
CA VAL A 475 -0.91 -7.00 14.05
C VAL A 475 -1.16 -8.25 14.90
N SER A 476 -0.21 -8.60 15.77
CA SER A 476 -0.30 -9.82 16.58
C SER A 476 -1.19 -9.71 17.82
N GLN A 477 -1.58 -8.49 18.20
CA GLN A 477 -2.37 -8.22 19.42
C GLN A 477 -3.87 -8.07 19.14
N THR A 478 -4.27 -7.99 17.87
CA THR A 478 -5.68 -7.89 17.48
C THR A 478 -6.24 -9.25 17.06
N THR A 479 -7.43 -9.59 17.56
CA THR A 479 -8.20 -10.76 17.11
C THR A 479 -9.04 -10.43 15.86
N ASN A 480 -9.19 -9.16 15.52
CA ASN A 480 -9.91 -8.71 14.34
C ASN A 480 -9.01 -8.86 13.10
N ARG A 481 -9.29 -9.90 12.29
CA ARG A 481 -8.54 -10.21 11.06
C ARG A 481 -8.47 -9.06 10.06
N MET A 482 -9.57 -8.31 9.91
CA MET A 482 -9.63 -7.14 9.02
C MET A 482 -8.68 -6.04 9.51
N LEU A 483 -8.70 -5.74 10.81
CA LEU A 483 -7.81 -4.75 11.39
C LEU A 483 -6.34 -5.20 11.30
N ALA A 484 -6.02 -6.46 11.60
CA ALA A 484 -4.69 -7.03 11.42
C ALA A 484 -4.19 -6.89 9.97
N PHE A 485 -5.05 -7.18 9.00
CA PHE A 485 -4.73 -7.01 7.58
C PHE A 485 -4.42 -5.55 7.24
N GLN A 486 -5.23 -4.61 7.75
CA GLN A 486 -5.05 -3.17 7.52
C GLN A 486 -3.77 -2.63 8.14
N LEU A 487 -3.49 -2.98 9.39
CA LEU A 487 -2.25 -2.62 10.07
C LEU A 487 -1.03 -3.20 9.33
N GLY A 488 -1.11 -4.46 8.88
CA GLY A 488 -0.05 -5.07 8.08
C GLY A 488 0.21 -4.33 6.77
N MET A 489 -0.85 -3.99 6.03
CA MET A 489 -0.71 -3.21 4.79
C MET A 489 -0.17 -1.80 5.03
N PHE A 490 -0.57 -1.16 6.13
CA PHE A 490 -0.07 0.15 6.49
C PHE A 490 1.41 0.11 6.88
N ASP A 491 1.84 -0.91 7.63
CA ASP A 491 3.25 -1.15 7.97
C ASP A 491 4.08 -1.41 6.70
N ILE A 492 3.56 -2.18 5.73
CA ILE A 492 4.17 -2.37 4.40
C ILE A 492 4.34 -1.03 3.70
N PHE A 493 3.26 -0.23 3.67
CA PHE A 493 3.27 1.08 3.03
C PHE A 493 4.30 2.01 3.65
N LEU A 494 4.30 2.18 4.98
CA LEU A 494 5.29 3.01 5.68
C LEU A 494 6.72 2.53 5.41
N TYR A 495 6.96 1.21 5.47
CA TYR A 495 8.29 0.66 5.21
C TYR A 495 8.75 0.92 3.78
N SER A 496 7.83 0.88 2.81
CA SER A 496 8.12 1.18 1.40
C SER A 496 8.52 2.65 1.15
N LEU A 497 8.24 3.56 2.08
CA LEU A 497 8.67 4.97 2.00
C LEU A 497 10.16 5.16 2.31
N CYS A 498 10.78 4.23 3.03
CA CYS A 498 12.19 4.33 3.42
C CYS A 498 13.13 4.35 2.21
N GLU A 499 14.26 5.05 2.30
CA GLU A 499 15.26 5.18 1.22
C GLU A 499 16.22 3.99 1.14
N GLN A 500 16.40 3.30 2.27
CA GLN A 500 17.22 2.11 2.42
C GLN A 500 16.48 1.10 3.30
N HIS A 501 16.72 -0.18 3.06
CA HIS A 501 16.00 -1.27 3.73
C HIS A 501 16.97 -2.29 4.28
N LEU A 502 16.92 -2.50 5.59
CA LEU A 502 17.59 -3.58 6.30
C LEU A 502 16.53 -4.59 6.72
N ILE A 503 16.57 -5.80 6.18
CA ILE A 503 15.52 -6.81 6.35
C ILE A 503 16.07 -8.11 6.95
N SER A 504 15.28 -8.78 7.76
CA SER A 504 15.54 -10.17 8.11
C SER A 504 15.47 -11.04 6.86
N ARG A 505 16.49 -11.87 6.66
CA ARG A 505 16.69 -12.68 5.45
C ARG A 505 15.47 -13.51 5.13
N GLU A 506 14.86 -14.16 6.11
CA GLU A 506 13.73 -15.08 5.88
C GLU A 506 12.37 -14.39 5.85
N SER A 507 12.32 -13.08 6.06
CA SER A 507 11.06 -12.33 6.14
C SER A 507 10.48 -12.05 4.76
N GLY A 508 9.40 -12.76 4.41
CA GLY A 508 8.58 -12.42 3.24
C GLY A 508 8.03 -10.99 3.33
N PHE A 509 7.69 -10.53 4.53
CA PHE A 509 7.19 -9.18 4.79
C PHE A 509 8.23 -8.10 4.49
N GLY A 510 9.45 -8.23 5.03
CA GLY A 510 10.53 -7.27 4.80
C GLY A 510 10.95 -7.22 3.33
N ARG A 511 11.13 -8.39 2.71
CA ARG A 511 11.43 -8.48 1.27
C ARG A 511 10.35 -7.80 0.45
N PHE A 512 9.09 -8.19 0.63
CA PHE A 512 7.95 -7.65 -0.11
C PHE A 512 7.91 -6.12 -0.07
N SER A 513 7.94 -5.53 1.13
CA SER A 513 7.87 -4.07 1.30
C SER A 513 9.08 -3.36 0.66
N ALA A 514 10.27 -3.94 0.74
CA ALA A 514 11.46 -3.40 0.11
C ALA A 514 11.37 -3.46 -1.43
N PHE A 515 10.91 -4.57 -2.01
CA PHE A 515 10.69 -4.68 -3.46
C PHE A 515 9.57 -3.74 -3.95
N ALA A 516 8.51 -3.58 -3.17
CA ALA A 516 7.39 -2.67 -3.45
C ALA A 516 7.81 -1.18 -3.46
N SER A 517 8.90 -0.83 -2.78
CA SER A 517 9.44 0.54 -2.74
C SER A 517 10.02 1.03 -4.07
N LEU A 518 10.42 0.09 -4.96
CA LEU A 518 11.22 0.36 -6.16
C LEU A 518 12.60 1.02 -5.88
N LYS A 519 13.10 0.99 -4.64
CA LYS A 519 14.42 1.53 -4.22
C LYS A 519 15.46 0.44 -4.03
N GLN A 520 15.52 -0.51 -4.96
CA GLN A 520 16.13 -1.82 -4.74
C GLN A 520 17.66 -1.86 -4.62
N ARG A 521 18.35 -0.76 -4.93
CA ARG A 521 19.83 -0.67 -4.84
C ARG A 521 20.34 -0.58 -3.40
N ASN A 522 19.45 -0.46 -2.41
CA ASN A 522 19.80 -0.22 -1.00
C ASN A 522 19.16 -1.25 -0.04
N ILE A 523 19.11 -2.52 -0.44
CA ILE A 523 18.55 -3.60 0.40
C ILE A 523 19.68 -4.42 1.04
N TYR A 524 19.72 -4.43 2.36
CA TYR A 524 20.62 -5.22 3.20
C TYR A 524 19.83 -6.36 3.83
N SER A 525 20.35 -7.58 3.78
CA SER A 525 19.66 -8.77 4.28
C SER A 525 20.50 -9.50 5.32
N LEU A 526 20.00 -9.59 6.55
CA LEU A 526 20.70 -10.23 7.66
C LEU A 526 20.00 -11.49 8.13
N ASN A 527 20.78 -12.50 8.48
CA ASN A 527 20.28 -13.66 9.19
C ASN A 527 20.34 -13.38 10.70
N LEU A 528 19.25 -13.71 11.42
CA LEU A 528 19.19 -13.54 12.88
C LEU A 528 20.29 -14.30 13.61
N ASN A 529 20.63 -15.49 13.12
CA ASN A 529 21.56 -16.41 13.80
C ASN A 529 23.02 -16.22 13.36
N GLU A 530 23.30 -15.35 12.38
CA GLU A 530 24.66 -15.12 11.91
C GLU A 530 25.21 -13.84 12.56
N ASN A 531 26.33 -13.99 13.27
CA ASN A 531 27.08 -12.89 13.86
C ASN A 531 27.95 -12.17 12.80
N LYS A 532 27.35 -11.88 11.64
CA LYS A 532 27.99 -11.16 10.54
C LYS A 532 27.61 -9.69 10.62
N THR A 533 28.59 -8.82 10.40
CA THR A 533 28.34 -7.39 10.20
C THR A 533 27.73 -7.16 8.81
N CYS A 534 27.09 -6.00 8.67
CA CYS A 534 26.83 -5.36 7.38
C CYS A 534 28.14 -5.31 6.55
#